data_AF-A0A0K2UCF4-F1
#
_entry.id   AF-A0A0K2UCF4-F1
#
_cell.length_a   1.000
_cell.length_b   1.000
_cell.length_c   1.000
_cell.angle_alpha   90.00
_cell.angle_beta   90.00
_cell.angle_gamma   90.00
#
_symmetry.space_group_name_H-M   'P 1'
#
loop_
_entity.id
_entity.type
_entity.pdbx_description
1 polymer ?
#
loop_
_entity_poly.entity_id
_entity_poly.type
_entity_poly.pdbx_seq_one_letter_code
_entity_poly.pdbx_strand_id
1 'polypeptide(L)'
;MICLPTNNSDYSSPNYWESRYCQEKDEDYEWLGNYEAFRGVLTPGLNPLENAILILGCGNSTLGPDMVEFDGFRDVTSIDIAGSVIQRQSEKYKDNTYLKWKVMDISNLSSFDDESLDVVIEKATVDALIASEKSPWCLSNET
;
A
#
# COMPACT_ATOMS: atom_id res chain seq x y z
N MET A 1 -9.26 -7.48 17.16
CA MET A 1 -10.16 -6.33 17.39
C MET A 1 -9.51 -5.16 16.67
N ILE A 2 -10.15 -4.62 15.63
CA ILE A 2 -9.58 -3.56 14.80
C ILE A 2 -9.51 -2.27 15.64
N CYS A 3 -8.31 -1.75 15.86
CA CYS A 3 -8.12 -0.48 16.56
C CYS A 3 -8.26 0.65 15.53
N LEU A 4 -9.48 1.20 15.39
CA LEU A 4 -9.71 2.41 14.61
C LEU A 4 -9.28 3.64 15.41
N PRO A 5 -8.80 4.71 14.77
CA PRO A 5 -8.40 5.92 15.47
C PRO A 5 -9.62 6.63 16.04
N THR A 6 -9.38 7.47 17.06
CA THR A 6 -10.43 8.29 17.65
C THR A 6 -10.75 9.51 16.77
N ASN A 7 -9.76 10.03 16.04
CA ASN A 7 -9.93 11.17 15.14
C ASN A 7 -9.46 10.83 13.72
N ASN A 8 -10.16 11.31 12.69
CA ASN A 8 -9.78 11.08 11.31
C ASN A 8 -8.38 11.64 10.97
N SER A 9 -7.96 12.73 11.63
CA SER A 9 -6.62 13.30 11.46
C SER A 9 -5.50 12.36 11.87
N ASP A 10 -5.79 11.32 12.64
CA ASP A 10 -4.76 10.34 13.02
C ASP A 10 -4.34 9.49 11.81
N TYR A 11 -5.18 9.34 10.78
CA TYR A 11 -4.83 8.58 9.57
C TYR A 11 -3.71 9.24 8.76
N SER A 12 -3.51 10.55 8.87
CA SER A 12 -2.39 11.23 8.21
C SER A 12 -1.09 11.17 9.05
N SER A 13 -1.13 10.52 10.23
CA SER A 13 0.02 10.43 11.14
C SER A 13 0.78 9.11 10.93
N PRO A 14 2.07 9.16 10.58
CA PRO A 14 2.92 7.96 10.48
C PRO A 14 2.97 7.17 11.81
N ASN A 15 2.96 7.89 12.94
CA ASN A 15 2.99 7.28 14.27
C ASN A 15 1.73 6.46 14.59
N TYR A 16 0.57 6.86 14.06
CA TYR A 16 -0.66 6.10 14.22
C TYR A 16 -0.53 4.74 13.51
N TRP A 17 -0.08 4.74 12.26
CA TRP A 17 0.13 3.51 11.48
C TRP A 17 1.17 2.59 12.12
N GLU A 18 2.31 3.14 12.54
CA GLU A 18 3.34 2.37 13.23
C GLU A 18 2.78 1.70 14.51
N SER A 19 2.05 2.47 15.32
CA SER A 19 1.43 1.97 16.55
C SER A 19 0.37 0.89 16.27
N ARG A 20 -0.45 1.09 15.24
CA ARG A 20 -1.45 0.12 14.80
C ARG A 20 -0.79 -1.20 14.40
N TYR A 21 0.21 -1.16 13.53
CA TYR A 21 0.87 -2.36 13.01
C TYR A 21 1.74 -3.08 14.05
N CYS A 22 2.25 -2.37 15.06
CA CYS A 22 2.88 -2.99 16.23
C CYS A 22 1.89 -3.77 17.11
N GLN A 23 0.62 -3.37 17.13
CA GLN A 23 -0.42 -3.97 18.00
C GLN A 23 -1.25 -5.03 17.29
N GLU A 24 -1.44 -4.90 15.98
CA GLU A 24 -2.16 -5.88 15.19
C GLU A 24 -1.39 -7.21 15.14
N LYS A 25 -2.13 -8.29 15.35
CA LYS A 25 -1.62 -9.64 15.09
C LYS A 25 -1.44 -9.84 13.58
N ASP A 26 -0.83 -10.95 13.18
CA ASP A 26 -0.54 -11.38 11.80
C ASP A 26 -1.81 -11.65 10.94
N GLU A 27 -2.77 -10.74 10.99
CA GLU A 27 -4.01 -10.76 10.21
C GLU A 27 -3.87 -9.76 9.06
N ASP A 28 -4.26 -10.20 7.86
CA ASP A 28 -4.36 -9.33 6.69
C ASP A 28 -5.59 -8.41 6.81
N TYR A 29 -5.47 -7.19 6.29
CA TYR A 29 -6.58 -6.23 6.30
C TYR A 29 -6.68 -5.48 4.98
N GLU A 30 -7.90 -5.47 4.42
CA GLU A 30 -8.21 -4.84 3.14
C GLU A 30 -9.10 -3.62 3.33
N TRP A 31 -8.56 -2.44 3.04
CA TRP A 31 -9.36 -1.24 2.87
C TRP A 31 -10.08 -1.27 1.51
N LEU A 32 -11.35 -0.86 1.49
CA LEU A 32 -12.25 -0.71 0.34
C LEU A 32 -12.61 -2.01 -0.43
N GLY A 33 -11.76 -3.03 -0.39
CA GLY A 33 -11.96 -4.31 -1.05
C GLY A 33 -10.63 -5.05 -1.24
N ASN A 34 -10.70 -6.36 -1.45
CA ASN A 34 -9.56 -7.19 -1.79
C ASN A 34 -9.26 -7.14 -3.30
N TYR A 35 -8.19 -7.80 -3.73
CA TYR A 35 -7.78 -7.79 -5.13
C TYR A 35 -8.87 -8.28 -6.09
N GLU A 36 -9.60 -9.33 -5.73
CA GLU A 36 -10.67 -9.90 -6.57
C GLU A 36 -11.73 -8.86 -6.96
N ALA A 37 -12.08 -7.94 -6.06
CA ALA A 37 -13.06 -6.87 -6.31
C ALA A 37 -12.62 -5.90 -7.43
N PHE A 38 -11.32 -5.73 -7.63
CA PHE A 38 -10.74 -4.77 -8.57
C PHE A 38 -10.01 -5.43 -9.75
N ARG A 39 -9.72 -6.73 -9.68
CA ARG A 39 -8.92 -7.46 -10.67
C ARG A 39 -9.41 -7.23 -12.11
N GLY A 40 -10.72 -7.30 -12.33
CA GLY A 40 -11.31 -7.13 -13.66
C GLY A 40 -11.13 -5.75 -14.28
N VAL A 41 -10.84 -4.72 -13.48
CA VAL A 41 -10.55 -3.36 -13.96
C VAL A 41 -9.06 -3.02 -13.91
N LEU A 42 -8.28 -3.64 -13.03
CA LEU A 42 -6.86 -3.35 -12.86
C LEU A 42 -5.96 -4.03 -13.91
N THR A 43 -6.24 -5.29 -14.26
CA THR A 43 -5.33 -6.09 -15.09
C THR A 43 -5.45 -5.95 -16.61
N PRO A 44 -6.58 -5.52 -17.20
CA PRO A 44 -6.67 -5.40 -18.66
C PRO A 44 -5.58 -4.51 -19.25
N GLY A 45 -4.78 -5.06 -20.17
CA GLY A 45 -3.69 -4.34 -20.84
C GLY A 45 -2.35 -4.40 -20.12
N LEU A 46 -2.28 -4.98 -18.93
CA LEU A 46 -1.03 -5.24 -18.23
C LEU A 46 -0.41 -6.57 -18.69
N ASN A 47 0.92 -6.61 -18.77
CA ASN A 47 1.73 -7.79 -18.99
C ASN A 47 2.39 -8.21 -17.67
N PRO A 48 1.95 -9.31 -17.04
CA PRO A 48 2.49 -9.77 -15.76
C PRO A 48 3.99 -10.08 -15.75
N LEU A 49 4.56 -10.41 -16.90
CA LEU A 49 5.97 -10.80 -17.02
C LEU A 49 6.91 -9.61 -17.26
N GLU A 50 6.38 -8.47 -17.69
CA GLU A 50 7.17 -7.31 -18.11
C GLU A 50 6.92 -6.08 -17.25
N ASN A 51 5.69 -5.87 -16.75
CA ASN A 51 5.38 -4.64 -16.02
C ASN A 51 5.95 -4.64 -14.60
N ALA A 52 6.70 -3.58 -14.29
CA ALA A 52 7.13 -3.21 -12.95
C ALA A 52 6.03 -2.42 -12.24
N ILE A 53 5.55 -2.96 -11.12
CA ILE A 53 4.47 -2.40 -10.31
C ILE A 53 5.01 -1.83 -9.00
N LEU A 54 4.55 -0.64 -8.64
CA LEU A 54 4.70 -0.05 -7.31
C LEU A 54 3.34 0.08 -6.63
N ILE A 55 3.20 -0.49 -5.43
CA ILE A 55 2.04 -0.33 -4.55
C ILE A 55 2.40 0.65 -3.43
N LEU A 56 1.71 1.79 -3.39
CA LEU A 56 1.86 2.85 -2.40
C LEU A 56 1.02 2.53 -1.15
N GLY A 57 1.56 2.83 0.04
CA GLY A 57 0.86 2.66 1.31
C GLY A 57 0.23 1.27 1.47
N CYS A 58 1.03 0.22 1.23
CA CYS A 58 0.52 -1.14 1.09
C CYS A 58 -0.10 -1.71 2.36
N GLY A 59 0.29 -1.20 3.54
CA GLY A 59 -0.09 -1.76 4.82
C GLY A 59 0.14 -3.28 4.87
N ASN A 60 -0.84 -3.97 5.46
CA ASN A 60 -0.94 -5.43 5.49
C ASN A 60 -1.98 -5.96 4.50
N SER A 61 -2.14 -5.28 3.36
CA SER A 61 -2.97 -5.75 2.25
C SER A 61 -2.31 -6.94 1.55
N THR A 62 -3.13 -7.86 1.05
CA THR A 62 -2.74 -8.96 0.16
C THR A 62 -2.73 -8.54 -1.32
N LEU A 63 -3.03 -7.28 -1.67
CA LEU A 63 -3.12 -6.80 -3.05
C LEU A 63 -1.91 -7.23 -3.91
N GLY A 64 -0.70 -6.92 -3.48
CA GLY A 64 0.53 -7.31 -4.20
C GLY A 64 0.73 -8.83 -4.30
N PRO A 65 0.71 -9.56 -3.16
CA PRO A 65 0.74 -11.03 -3.16
C PRO A 65 -0.31 -11.68 -4.08
N ASP A 66 -1.54 -11.18 -4.08
CA ASP A 66 -2.65 -11.70 -4.88
C ASP A 66 -2.44 -11.44 -6.37
N MET A 67 -1.85 -10.30 -6.75
CA MET A 67 -1.43 -10.05 -8.14
C MET A 67 -0.39 -11.08 -8.60
N VAL A 68 0.59 -11.42 -7.75
CA VAL A 68 1.59 -12.44 -8.06
C VAL A 68 0.94 -13.83 -8.16
N GLU A 69 0.12 -14.22 -7.19
CA GLU A 69 -0.48 -15.56 -7.10
C GLU A 69 -1.51 -15.82 -8.21
N PHE A 70 -2.42 -14.86 -8.46
CA PHE A 70 -3.57 -15.09 -9.35
C PHE A 70 -3.36 -14.64 -10.80
N ASP A 71 -2.42 -13.71 -11.04
CA ASP A 71 -2.13 -13.17 -12.38
C ASP A 71 -0.67 -13.35 -12.82
N GLY A 72 0.20 -13.81 -11.93
CA GLY A 72 1.59 -14.16 -12.29
C GLY A 72 2.50 -12.96 -12.48
N PHE A 73 2.18 -11.80 -11.87
CA PHE A 73 3.06 -10.64 -11.87
C PHE A 73 4.41 -10.98 -11.23
N ARG A 74 5.51 -10.47 -11.80
CA ARG A 74 6.88 -10.86 -11.38
C ARG A 74 7.72 -9.74 -10.79
N ASP A 75 7.29 -8.49 -10.90
CA ASP A 75 7.98 -7.35 -10.31
C ASP A 75 6.98 -6.45 -9.60
N VAL A 76 6.69 -6.79 -8.33
CA VAL A 76 5.76 -6.04 -7.48
C VAL A 76 6.52 -5.52 -6.28
N THR A 77 6.72 -4.20 -6.23
CA THR A 77 7.29 -3.51 -5.08
C THR A 77 6.18 -2.87 -4.27
N SER A 78 6.10 -3.18 -2.98
CA SER A 78 5.15 -2.59 -2.04
C SER A 78 5.89 -1.71 -1.03
N ILE A 79 5.38 -0.50 -0.81
CA ILE A 79 5.97 0.46 0.11
C ILE A 79 4.96 0.96 1.13
N ASP A 80 5.45 1.29 2.32
CA ASP A 80 4.68 1.91 3.39
C ASP A 80 5.61 2.75 4.28
N ILE A 81 5.07 3.78 4.92
CA ILE A 81 5.83 4.63 5.84
C ILE A 81 6.09 3.92 7.17
N ALA A 82 5.23 2.97 7.56
CA ALA A 82 5.38 2.19 8.77
C ALA A 82 6.40 1.05 8.60
N GLY A 83 7.45 1.07 9.42
CA GLY A 83 8.52 0.08 9.38
C GLY A 83 8.06 -1.30 9.84
N SER A 84 7.23 -1.37 10.89
CA SER A 84 6.73 -2.63 11.45
C SER A 84 5.94 -3.45 10.42
N VAL A 85 5.10 -2.82 9.60
CA VAL A 85 4.29 -3.55 8.61
C VAL A 85 5.13 -4.07 7.46
N ILE A 86 6.09 -3.27 6.98
CA ILE A 86 7.03 -3.69 5.94
C ILE A 86 7.88 -4.86 6.43
N GLN A 87 8.41 -4.80 7.65
CA GLN A 87 9.16 -5.91 8.23
C GLN A 87 8.31 -7.19 8.27
N ARG A 88 7.09 -7.08 8.79
CA ARG A 88 6.16 -8.21 8.92
C ARG A 88 5.80 -8.83 7.57
N GLN A 89 5.38 -8.02 6.59
CA GLN A 89 5.03 -8.49 5.25
C GLN A 89 6.25 -9.11 4.55
N SER A 90 7.44 -8.51 4.70
CA SER A 90 8.67 -9.06 4.11
C SER A 90 9.02 -10.44 4.68
N GLU A 91 8.84 -10.67 5.98
CA GLU A 91 9.08 -11.97 6.61
C GLU A 91 8.01 -12.99 6.20
N LYS A 92 6.73 -12.57 6.16
CA LYS A 92 5.60 -13.41 5.76
C LYS A 92 5.75 -13.95 4.34
N TYR A 93 6.25 -13.13 3.41
CA TYR A 93 6.40 -13.46 1.99
C TYR A 93 7.86 -13.68 1.55
N LYS A 94 8.79 -13.96 2.49
CA LYS A 94 10.23 -14.02 2.22
C LYS A 94 10.68 -15.00 1.12
N ASP A 95 9.90 -16.05 0.89
CA ASP A 95 10.21 -17.07 -0.12
C ASP A 95 9.71 -16.68 -1.53
N ASN A 96 8.94 -15.60 -1.66
CA ASN A 96 8.44 -15.09 -2.93
C ASN A 96 9.36 -13.98 -3.46
N THR A 97 10.22 -14.32 -4.42
CA THR A 97 11.22 -13.41 -4.99
C THR A 97 10.64 -12.32 -5.90
N TYR A 98 9.35 -12.40 -6.26
CA TYR A 98 8.67 -11.40 -7.08
C TYR A 98 8.10 -10.23 -6.25
N LEU A 99 8.04 -10.39 -4.92
CA LEU A 99 7.57 -9.38 -3.98
C LEU A 99 8.77 -8.66 -3.34
N LYS A 100 8.79 -7.34 -3.47
CA LYS A 100 9.79 -6.47 -2.84
C LYS A 100 9.08 -5.55 -1.85
N TRP A 101 9.68 -5.33 -0.69
CA TRP A 101 9.09 -4.51 0.38
C TRP A 101 10.08 -3.43 0.81
N LYS A 102 9.64 -2.16 0.91
CA LYS A 102 10.51 -1.05 1.35
C LYS A 102 9.77 -0.09 2.28
N VAL A 103 10.44 0.34 3.34
CA VAL A 103 9.97 1.46 4.16
C VAL A 103 10.22 2.74 3.37
N MET A 104 9.18 3.51 3.06
CA MET A 104 9.27 4.70 2.24
C MET A 104 8.08 5.64 2.44
N ASP A 105 8.35 6.94 2.43
CA ASP A 105 7.33 7.97 2.34
C ASP A 105 6.93 8.15 0.87
N ILE A 106 5.64 8.12 0.57
CA ILE A 106 5.13 8.25 -0.79
C ILE A 106 5.36 9.65 -1.38
N SER A 107 5.63 10.66 -0.54
CA SER A 107 6.03 12.00 -0.99
C SER A 107 7.49 12.05 -1.47
N ASN A 108 8.26 10.97 -1.26
CA ASN A 108 9.66 10.87 -1.65
C ASN A 108 10.00 9.49 -2.22
N LEU A 109 9.86 9.36 -3.54
CA LEU A 109 10.15 8.13 -4.28
C LEU A 109 11.57 8.09 -4.88
N SER A 110 12.53 8.81 -4.30
CA SER A 110 13.88 8.98 -4.87
C SER A 110 14.72 7.69 -5.00
N SER A 111 14.22 6.54 -4.58
CA SER A 111 14.88 5.24 -4.76
C SER A 111 14.55 4.54 -6.08
N PHE A 112 13.62 5.11 -6.86
CA PHE A 112 13.25 4.64 -8.18
C PHE A 112 13.86 5.59 -9.22
N ASP A 113 14.35 5.03 -10.31
CA ASP A 113 14.85 5.82 -11.42
C ASP A 113 13.67 6.38 -12.23
N ASP A 114 13.88 7.50 -12.92
CA ASP A 114 12.89 8.03 -13.84
C ASP A 114 12.52 6.97 -14.90
N GLU A 115 11.22 6.87 -15.20
CA GLU A 115 10.68 5.91 -16.19
C GLU A 115 10.93 4.42 -15.85
N SER A 116 11.24 4.08 -14.59
CA SER A 116 11.53 2.69 -14.18
C SER A 116 10.30 1.86 -13.76
N LEU A 117 9.11 2.46 -13.75
CA LEU A 117 7.87 1.84 -13.29
C LEU A 117 6.82 1.93 -14.40
N ASP A 118 6.11 0.84 -14.65
CA ASP A 118 5.03 0.81 -15.63
C ASP A 118 3.68 1.12 -15.01
N VAL A 119 3.49 0.73 -13.75
CA VAL A 119 2.22 0.86 -13.02
C VAL A 119 2.47 1.30 -11.59
N VAL A 120 1.73 2.31 -11.13
CA VAL A 120 1.68 2.72 -9.73
C VAL A 120 0.24 2.58 -9.24
N ILE A 121 0.05 1.89 -8.13
CA ILE A 121 -1.26 1.61 -7.54
C ILE A 121 -1.27 2.15 -6.12
N GLU A 122 -2.35 2.83 -5.74
CA GLU A 122 -2.65 3.17 -4.35
C GLU A 122 -4.07 2.71 -4.03
N LYS A 123 -4.30 2.29 -2.79
CA LYS A 123 -5.64 1.93 -2.32
C LYS A 123 -5.84 2.42 -0.91
N ALA A 124 -6.65 3.47 -0.78
CA ALA A 124 -6.93 4.18 0.47
C ALA A 124 -5.72 4.92 1.08
N THR A 125 -4.64 5.08 0.31
CA THR A 125 -3.45 5.79 0.80
C THR A 125 -3.67 7.30 0.71
N VAL A 126 -4.19 7.79 -0.42
CA VAL A 126 -4.54 9.20 -0.57
C VAL A 126 -5.67 9.58 0.40
N ASP A 127 -6.63 8.69 0.62
CA ASP A 127 -7.70 8.88 1.62
C ASP A 127 -7.14 9.13 3.03
N ALA A 128 -6.06 8.43 3.41
CA ALA A 128 -5.40 8.64 4.70
C ALA A 128 -4.75 10.02 4.82
N LEU A 129 -4.17 10.55 3.73
CA LEU A 129 -3.56 11.88 3.70
C LEU A 129 -4.60 13.00 3.85
N ILE A 130 -5.77 12.85 3.22
CA ILE A 130 -6.83 13.86 3.24
C ILE A 130 -7.89 13.62 4.32
N ALA A 131 -7.69 12.65 5.22
CA ALA A 131 -8.68 12.26 6.22
C ALA A 131 -9.06 13.40 7.19
N SER A 132 -8.18 14.39 7.36
CA SER A 132 -8.39 15.57 8.21
C SER A 132 -9.10 16.72 7.49
N GLU A 133 -9.35 16.62 6.19
CA GLU A 133 -9.95 17.69 5.40
C GLU A 133 -11.38 17.99 5.86
N LYS A 134 -11.65 19.28 6.11
CA LYS A 134 -12.93 19.75 6.65
C LYS A 134 -14.00 19.89 5.58
N SER A 135 -13.59 20.04 4.33
CA SER A 135 -14.47 20.24 3.19
C SER A 135 -14.10 19.28 2.07
N PRO A 136 -15.03 18.45 1.59
CA PRO A 136 -14.79 17.63 0.40
C PRO A 136 -14.66 18.48 -0.88
N TRP A 137 -14.95 19.79 -0.80
CA TRP A 137 -14.91 20.72 -1.93
C TRP A 137 -13.70 21.66 -1.91
N CYS A 138 -12.99 21.77 -0.79
CA CYS A 138 -11.91 22.73 -0.60
C CYS A 138 -10.80 22.10 0.24
N LEU A 139 -9.71 21.69 -0.43
CA LEU A 139 -8.50 21.22 0.24
C LEU A 139 -7.82 22.37 1.00
N SER A 140 -7.28 22.06 2.17
CA SER A 140 -6.44 22.97 2.91
C SER A 140 -5.09 23.20 2.21
N ASN A 141 -4.40 24.30 2.53
CA ASN A 141 -3.04 24.54 2.03
C ASN A 141 -1.98 23.76 2.84
N GLU A 142 -2.41 22.95 3.80
CA GLU A 142 -1.56 22.22 4.75
C GLU A 142 -1.44 20.73 4.40
N THR A 143 -2.03 20.30 3.27
CA THR A 143 -1.92 18.92 2.74
C THR A 143 -0.62 18.70 1.99
#